data_AF-A0A7R8NMT7-F1
#
_entry.id   AF-A0A7R8NMT7-F1
#
_cell.length_a   1.000
_cell.length_b   1.000
_cell.length_c   1.000
_cell.angle_alpha   90.00
_cell.angle_beta   90.00
_cell.angle_gamma   90.00
#
_symmetry.space_group_name_H-M   'P 1'
#
loop_
_entity.id
_entity.type
_entity.pdbx_description
1 polymer ?
#
loop_
_entity_poly.entity_id
_entity_poly.type
_entity_poly.pdbx_seq_one_letter_code
_entity_poly.pdbx_strand_id
1 'polypeptide(L)' 'MTADLPKPPKYPAKIVRHRLTVLLPPPLPGAEELAPAVRRPLVSPPPPPPPQNCDGCDRAFRSSEPGHCRGCRDLAAAA' A
#
# COMPACT_ATOMS: atom_id res chain seq x y z
N MET A 1 -30.25 -18.98 13.88
CA MET A 1 -30.64 -18.96 12.45
C MET A 1 -29.37 -18.96 11.60
N THR A 2 -29.00 -20.14 11.09
CA THR A 2 -27.90 -20.40 10.13
C THR A 2 -28.27 -21.60 9.23
N ALA A 3 -29.56 -21.95 9.16
CA ALA A 3 -30.01 -23.20 8.55
C ALA A 3 -29.96 -23.20 7.01
N ASP A 4 -29.90 -22.02 6.38
CA ASP A 4 -29.96 -21.84 4.93
C ASP A 4 -28.61 -21.46 4.32
N LEU A 5 -27.51 -21.99 4.85
CA LEU A 5 -26.21 -21.77 4.21
C LEU A 5 -26.14 -22.57 2.90
N PRO A 6 -25.69 -21.93 1.79
CA PRO A 6 -25.52 -22.62 0.53
C PRO A 6 -24.48 -23.74 0.67
N LYS A 7 -24.75 -24.87 0.03
CA LYS A 7 -23.83 -26.02 0.04
C LYS A 7 -22.48 -25.61 -0.54
N PRO A 8 -21.36 -26.04 0.07
CA PRO A 8 -20.04 -25.71 -0.44
C PRO A 8 -19.88 -26.26 -1.86
N PRO A 9 -19.26 -25.50 -2.77
CA PRO A 9 -19.12 -25.91 -4.15
C PRO A 9 -18.20 -27.12 -4.27
N LYS A 10 -18.52 -28.01 -5.22
CA LYS A 10 -17.76 -29.27 -5.45
C LYS A 10 -16.28 -29.04 -5.81
N TYR A 11 -15.95 -27.89 -6.39
CA TYR A 11 -14.58 -27.56 -6.82
C TYR A 11 -14.21 -26.11 -6.45
N PRO A 12 -13.91 -25.84 -5.16
CA PRO A 12 -13.62 -24.48 -4.71
C PRO A 12 -12.41 -23.87 -5.42
N ALA A 13 -11.37 -24.67 -5.71
CA ALA A 13 -10.19 -24.22 -6.44
C ALA A 13 -10.50 -23.74 -7.87
N LYS A 14 -11.48 -24.36 -8.56
CA LYS A 14 -11.89 -23.92 -9.90
C LYS A 14 -12.61 -22.57 -9.87
N ILE A 15 -13.40 -22.33 -8.82
CA ILE A 15 -14.08 -21.04 -8.62
C ILE A 15 -13.04 -19.96 -8.37
N VAL A 16 -12.06 -20.21 -7.49
CA VAL A 16 -10.97 -19.25 -7.23
C VAL A 16 -10.21 -18.93 -8.51
N ARG A 17 -9.81 -19.97 -9.27
CA ARG A 17 -9.14 -19.78 -10.56
C ARG A 17 -9.99 -18.93 -11.52
N HIS A 18 -11.27 -19.26 -11.69
CA HIS A 18 -12.17 -18.51 -12.57
C HIS A 18 -12.27 -17.04 -12.16
N ARG A 19 -12.43 -16.74 -10.87
CA ARG A 19 -12.52 -15.36 -10.38
C ARG A 19 -11.22 -14.59 -10.62
N LEU A 20 -10.07 -15.22 -10.39
CA LEU A 20 -8.75 -14.62 -10.60
C LEU A 20 -8.41 -14.39 -12.07
N THR A 21 -9.07 -15.07 -13.01
CA THR A 21 -8.76 -14.92 -14.44
C THR A 21 -9.83 -14.18 -15.23
N VAL A 22 -11.11 -14.37 -14.89
CA VAL A 22 -12.24 -13.88 -15.69
C VAL A 22 -12.87 -12.62 -15.08
N LEU A 23 -12.80 -12.47 -13.76
CA LEU A 23 -13.37 -11.31 -13.04
C LEU A 23 -12.29 -10.34 -12.58
N LEU A 24 -11.13 -10.34 -13.24
CA LEU A 24 -10.09 -9.38 -12.95
C LEU A 24 -10.53 -8.00 -13.49
N PRO A 25 -10.44 -6.93 -12.71
CA PRO A 25 -10.70 -5.59 -13.23
C PRO A 25 -9.75 -5.29 -14.40
N PRO A 26 -10.19 -4.46 -15.38
CA PRO A 26 -9.33 -4.07 -16.49
C PRO A 26 -8.03 -3.45 -15.95
N PRO A 27 -6.88 -3.68 -16.62
CA PRO A 27 -5.61 -3.14 -16.15
C PRO A 27 -5.68 -1.61 -16.09
N LEU A 28 -5.09 -1.04 -15.03
CA LEU A 28 -4.99 0.41 -14.89
C LEU A 28 -4.17 0.98 -16.06
N PRO A 29 -4.51 2.19 -16.56
CA PRO A 29 -3.66 2.87 -17.53
C PRO A 29 -2.25 3.04 -16.95
N GLY A 30 -1.22 2.65 -17.70
CA GLY A 30 0.18 2.64 -17.25
C GLY A 30 0.63 1.36 -16.52
N ALA A 31 -0.22 0.34 -16.35
CA ALA A 31 0.17 -0.93 -15.73
C ALA A 31 1.33 -1.64 -16.45
N GLU A 32 1.47 -1.44 -17.77
CA GLU A 32 2.61 -1.94 -18.55
C GLU A 32 3.93 -1.23 -18.22
N GLU A 33 3.87 0.03 -17.77
CA GLU A 33 5.02 0.79 -17.30
C GLU A 33 5.48 0.31 -15.90
N LEU A 34 4.54 -0.19 -15.09
CA LEU A 34 4.81 -0.88 -13.83
C LEU A 34 5.19 -2.36 -14.00
N ALA A 35 5.05 -2.93 -15.19
CA ALA A 35 5.53 -4.28 -15.44
C ALA A 35 7.05 -4.30 -15.23
N PRO A 36 7.59 -5.24 -14.44
CA PRO A 36 9.01 -5.27 -14.15
C PRO A 36 9.79 -5.42 -15.47
N ALA A 37 10.37 -4.31 -15.93
CA ALA A 37 11.23 -4.29 -17.09
C ALA A 37 12.32 -5.34 -16.90
N VAL A 38 12.41 -6.27 -17.86
CA VAL A 38 13.41 -7.34 -17.92
C VAL A 38 14.78 -6.81 -17.47
N ARG A 39 15.22 -7.28 -16.29
CA ARG A 39 16.58 -7.21 -15.73
C ARG A 39 17.46 -6.03 -16.19
N ARG A 40 16.95 -4.80 -16.07
CA ARG A 40 17.87 -3.67 -15.85
C ARG A 40 18.35 -3.76 -14.39
N PRO A 41 19.62 -3.47 -14.07
CA PRO A 41 19.98 -3.25 -12.68
C PRO A 41 19.07 -2.13 -12.17
N LEU A 42 18.08 -2.53 -11.37
CA LEU A 42 17.19 -1.62 -10.68
C LEU A 42 18.11 -0.78 -9.81
N VAL A 43 18.35 0.49 -10.19
CA VAL A 43 18.79 1.47 -9.21
C VAL A 43 17.61 1.56 -8.24
N SER A 44 17.66 0.75 -7.19
CA SER A 44 16.65 0.81 -6.14
C SER A 44 16.67 2.25 -5.63
N PRO A 45 15.50 2.92 -5.56
CA PRO A 45 15.45 4.21 -4.90
C PRO A 45 16.02 4.04 -3.47
N PRO A 46 16.69 5.07 -2.94
CA PRO A 46 17.23 5.00 -1.59
C PRO A 46 16.11 4.62 -0.61
N PRO A 47 16.42 3.85 0.45
CA PRO A 47 15.44 3.49 1.45
C PRO A 47 14.81 4.77 2.05
N PRO A 48 13.53 4.72 2.45
CA PRO A 48 12.90 5.87 3.08
C PRO A 48 13.64 6.23 4.38
N PRO A 49 13.63 7.51 4.79
CA PRO A 49 14.29 7.93 6.01
C PRO A 49 13.72 7.19 7.23
N PRO A 50 14.55 6.99 8.29
CA PRO A 50 14.12 6.32 9.50
C PRO A 50 12.95 7.07 10.15
N PRO A 51 12.06 6.36 10.88
CA PRO A 51 11.06 7.01 11.69
C PRO A 51 11.75 7.74 12.87
N GLN A 52 11.27 8.94 13.20
CA GLN A 52 11.70 9.76 14.32
C GLN A 52 10.45 10.23 15.09
N ASN A 53 10.57 10.44 16.41
CA ASN A 53 9.47 10.98 17.22
C ASN A 53 9.54 12.51 17.25
N CYS A 54 8.37 13.16 17.20
CA CYS A 54 8.25 14.61 17.23
C CYS A 54 8.39 15.16 18.66
N ASP A 55 9.29 16.12 18.88
CA ASP A 55 9.54 16.70 20.21
C ASP A 55 8.31 17.38 20.84
N GLY A 56 7.39 17.91 20.02
CA GLY A 56 6.21 18.63 20.51
C GLY A 56 4.96 17.78 20.76
N CYS A 57 4.88 16.54 20.27
CA CYS A 57 3.65 15.73 20.37
C CYS A 57 3.86 14.21 20.38
N ASP A 58 5.13 13.77 20.43
CA ASP A 58 5.57 12.36 20.44
C ASP A 58 5.03 11.50 19.28
N ARG A 59 4.56 12.13 18.20
CA ARG A 59 4.08 11.44 17.01
C ARG A 59 5.27 10.98 16.16
N ALA A 60 5.30 9.69 15.82
CA ALA A 60 6.24 9.15 14.86
C ALA A 60 6.01 9.75 13.46
N PHE A 61 7.08 10.28 12.85
CA PHE A 61 7.11 10.81 11.50
C PHE A 61 8.40 10.41 10.79
N ARG A 62 8.43 10.55 9.46
CA ARG A 62 9.63 10.28 8.65
C ARG A 62 10.13 11.58 8.05
N SER A 63 11.39 11.89 8.31
CA SER A 63 12.07 13.08 7.78
C SER A 63 13.57 12.79 7.68
N SER A 64 14.22 13.43 6.72
CA SER A 64 15.69 13.39 6.61
C SER A 64 16.34 14.22 7.71
N GLU A 65 15.70 15.31 8.13
CA GLU A 65 16.18 16.20 9.18
C GLU A 65 15.32 16.06 10.45
N PRO A 66 15.94 16.15 11.64
CA PRO A 66 15.21 16.18 12.90
C PRO A 66 14.29 17.40 12.98
N GLY A 67 13.16 17.27 13.68
CA GLY A 67 12.28 18.39 13.93
C GLY A 67 10.84 18.00 14.23
N HIS A 68 9.93 18.90 13.85
CA HIS A 68 8.52 18.77 14.18
C HIS A 68 7.74 18.05 13.07
N CYS A 69 6.78 17.22 13.49
CA CYS A 69 5.86 16.59 12.56
C CYS A 69 5.05 17.66 11.80
N ARG A 70 4.51 17.29 10.63
CA ARG A 70 3.72 18.18 9.79
C ARG A 70 2.62 18.92 10.57
N GLY A 71 1.92 18.24 11.47
CA GLY A 71 0.89 18.87 12.30
C GLY A 71 1.42 19.97 13.22
N CYS A 72 2.55 19.75 13.90
CA CYS A 72 3.18 20.77 14.75
C CYS A 72 3.75 21.93 13.92
N ARG A 73 4.29 21.66 12.72
CA ARG A 73 4.75 22.74 11.82
C ARG A 73 3.59 23.58 11.29
N ASP A 74 2.48 22.95 10.92
CA ASP A 74 1.30 23.64 10.42
C ASP A 74 0.68 24.51 11.53
N LEU A 75 0.69 24.06 12.79
CA LEU A 75 0.30 24.86 13.96
C LEU A 75 1.25 26.06 14.21
N ALA A 76 2.56 25.85 14.09
CA ALA A 76 3.55 26.91 14.27
C ALA A 76 3.53 27.95 13.14
N ALA A 77 3.17 27.55 11.92
CA ALA A 77 3.05 28.45 10.77
C ALA A 77 1.72 29.23 10.74
N ALA A 78 0.72 28.77 11.50
CA ALA A 78 -0.57 29.43 11.64
C ALA A 78 -0.61 30.48 12.78
N ALA A 79 0.52 30.68 13.48
CA ALA A 79 0.72 31.67 14.54
C ALA A 79 1.55 32.86 14.03
#